data_AF-A0AAV3UM67-F1
#
_entry.id   AF-A0AAV3UM67-F1
#
_cell.length_a   1.000
_cell.length_b   1.000
_cell.length_c   1.000
_cell.angle_alpha   90.00
_cell.angle_beta   90.00
_cell.angle_gamma   90.00
#
_symmetry.space_group_name_H-M   'P 1'
#
loop_
_entity.id
_entity.type
_entity.pdbx_description
1 polymer ?
#
loop_
_entity_poly.entity_id
_entity_poly.type
_entity_poly.pdbx_seq_one_letter_code
_entity_poly.pdbx_strand_id
1 'polypeptide(L)'
;MSENRQINLVIDGEQKAEWEDYAEEHPEVSSLSHLIRLSVQKEILGAHEPQAPESGTSDSRINEVLEVVQGIDTRLEELETRTRAIEREVEHRPEIHELTKDVFEVLPNVEIGTRKQEANASTWSPDQATVWTGDPQDIGFKLNESRRNIEKALERLMEDSNLVKSKNINGNELYWRLD
;
A
#
# COMPACT_ATOMS: atom_id res chain seq x y z
N MET A 1 -8.05 -5.70 -15.64
CA MET A 1 -6.95 -4.72 -15.49
C MET A 1 -7.43 -3.42 -16.12
N SER A 2 -7.95 -2.47 -15.35
CA SER A 2 -8.35 -1.17 -15.88
C SER A 2 -7.09 -0.32 -16.03
N GLU A 3 -6.82 0.16 -17.25
CA GLU A 3 -5.66 0.98 -17.56
C GLU A 3 -5.90 2.41 -17.01
N ASN A 4 -5.14 2.82 -16.00
CA ASN A 4 -5.23 4.17 -15.45
C ASN A 4 -4.51 5.15 -16.37
N ARG A 5 -5.27 6.05 -17.00
CA ARG A 5 -4.73 7.13 -17.84
C ARG A 5 -4.82 8.46 -17.09
N GLN A 6 -3.69 9.14 -16.95
CA GLN A 6 -3.62 10.46 -16.33
C GLN A 6 -3.86 11.55 -17.38
N ILE A 7 -4.74 12.50 -17.07
CA ILE A 7 -5.01 13.68 -17.89
C ILE A 7 -4.58 14.89 -17.07
N ASN A 8 -3.73 15.73 -17.65
CA ASN A 8 -3.34 17.01 -17.06
C ASN A 8 -4.21 18.11 -17.67
N LEU A 9 -4.93 18.84 -16.82
CA LEU A 9 -5.78 19.95 -17.21
C LEU A 9 -5.15 21.27 -16.73
N VAL A 10 -5.15 22.28 -17.58
CA VAL A 10 -4.76 23.65 -17.22
C VAL A 10 -6.03 24.49 -17.15
N ILE A 11 -6.29 25.06 -15.98
CA ILE A 11 -7.40 25.97 -15.70
C ILE A 11 -6.88 27.20 -14.97
N ASP A 12 -7.65 28.27 -15.02
CA ASP A 12 -7.37 29.49 -14.27
C ASP A 12 -7.54 29.26 -12.76
N GLY A 13 -6.78 30.01 -11.95
CA GLY A 13 -6.79 29.85 -10.49
C GLY A 13 -8.15 30.13 -9.85
N GLU A 14 -8.91 31.07 -10.41
CA GLU A 14 -10.27 31.41 -9.95
C GLU A 14 -11.25 30.26 -10.19
N GLN A 15 -11.18 29.64 -11.36
CA GLN A 15 -12.00 28.47 -11.69
C GLN A 15 -11.65 27.25 -10.84
N LYS A 16 -10.37 27.08 -10.51
CA LYS A 16 -9.92 26.04 -9.57
C LYS A 16 -10.52 26.25 -8.17
N ALA A 17 -10.50 27.48 -7.68
CA ALA A 17 -11.06 27.82 -6.37
C ALA A 17 -12.57 27.56 -6.32
N GLU A 18 -13.32 28.00 -7.34
CA GLU A 18 -14.76 27.74 -7.45
C GLU A 18 -15.09 26.23 -7.41
N TRP A 19 -14.27 25.40 -8.05
CA TRP A 19 -14.46 23.95 -8.06
C TRP A 19 -14.08 23.29 -6.74
N GLU A 20 -13.09 23.83 -6.03
CA GLU A 20 -12.71 23.39 -4.69
C GLU A 20 -13.81 23.74 -3.69
N ASP A 21 -14.31 24.98 -3.71
CA ASP A 21 -15.44 25.42 -2.89
C ASP A 21 -16.68 24.55 -3.13
N TYR A 22 -17.00 24.29 -4.41
CA TYR A 22 -18.13 23.42 -4.77
C TYR A 22 -17.94 21.99 -4.24
N ALA A 23 -16.73 21.43 -4.33
CA ALA A 23 -16.45 20.09 -3.81
C ALA A 23 -16.52 20.02 -2.28
N GLU A 24 -16.21 21.11 -1.58
CA GLU A 24 -16.34 21.21 -0.12
C GLU A 24 -17.80 21.32 0.34
N GLU A 25 -18.63 22.05 -0.40
CA GLU A 25 -20.06 22.23 -0.09
C GLU A 25 -20.90 20.99 -0.43
N HIS A 26 -20.43 20.15 -1.35
CA HIS A 26 -21.15 18.99 -1.87
C HIS A 26 -20.46 17.67 -1.48
N PRO A 27 -20.84 17.03 -0.35
CA PRO A 27 -20.20 15.79 0.12
C PRO A 27 -20.40 14.59 -0.81
N GLU A 28 -21.30 14.69 -1.79
CA GLU A 28 -21.48 13.75 -2.90
C GLU A 28 -20.29 13.72 -3.88
N VAL A 29 -19.39 14.70 -3.79
CA VAL A 29 -18.20 14.82 -4.63
C VAL A 29 -16.95 14.67 -3.76
N SER A 30 -16.40 13.46 -3.71
CA SER A 30 -15.22 13.14 -2.89
C SER A 30 -13.90 13.81 -3.31
N SER A 31 -13.81 14.38 -4.52
CA SER A 31 -12.62 15.10 -4.99
C SER A 31 -12.89 15.91 -6.26
N LEU A 32 -12.00 16.87 -6.58
CA LEU A 32 -12.03 17.62 -7.84
C LEU A 32 -12.00 16.69 -9.08
N SER A 33 -11.24 15.59 -9.02
CA SER A 33 -11.20 14.60 -10.10
C SER A 33 -12.51 13.82 -10.23
N HIS A 34 -13.26 13.66 -9.13
CA HIS A 34 -14.61 13.11 -9.17
C HIS A 34 -15.58 14.12 -9.79
N LEU A 35 -15.49 15.40 -9.40
CA LEU A 35 -16.28 16.48 -10.00
C LEU A 35 -16.12 16.53 -11.52
N ILE A 36 -14.88 16.57 -12.00
CA ILE A 36 -14.56 16.66 -13.43
C ILE A 36 -15.11 15.45 -14.18
N ARG A 37 -14.93 14.24 -13.64
CA ARG A 37 -15.48 13.02 -14.26
C ARG A 37 -16.99 13.05 -14.35
N LEU A 38 -17.67 13.49 -13.29
CA LEU A 38 -19.13 13.61 -13.24
C LEU A 38 -19.62 14.64 -14.28
N SER A 39 -18.99 15.80 -14.35
CA SER A 39 -19.34 16.87 -15.29
C SER A 39 -19.12 16.45 -16.75
N VAL A 40 -17.98 15.83 -17.05
CA VAL A 40 -17.70 15.30 -18.40
C VAL A 40 -18.69 14.20 -18.77
N GLN A 41 -19.04 13.32 -17.83
CA GLN A 41 -20.03 12.28 -18.07
C GLN A 41 -21.42 12.86 -18.34
N LYS A 42 -21.86 13.85 -17.56
CA LYS A 42 -23.10 14.59 -17.81
C LYS A 42 -23.11 15.25 -19.19
N GLU A 43 -22.01 15.89 -19.59
CA GLU A 43 -21.87 16.54 -20.89
C GLU A 43 -21.90 15.52 -22.04
N ILE A 44 -21.20 14.39 -21.93
CA ILE A 44 -21.22 13.32 -22.95
C ILE A 44 -22.63 12.75 -23.13
N LEU A 45 -23.36 12.57 -22.02
CA LEU A 45 -24.74 12.08 -22.02
C LEU A 45 -25.71 13.11 -22.61
N GLY A 46 -25.55 14.39 -22.26
CA GLY A 46 -26.36 15.49 -22.81
C GLY A 46 -26.06 15.78 -24.28
N ALA A 47 -24.82 15.61 -24.73
CA ALA A 47 -24.42 15.81 -26.13
C ALA A 47 -24.96 14.73 -27.08
N HIS A 48 -25.44 13.59 -26.55
CA HIS A 48 -26.06 12.51 -27.34
C HIS A 48 -27.58 12.55 -27.36
N GLU A 49 -28.24 13.53 -26.73
CA GLU A 49 -29.69 13.70 -26.84
C GLU A 49 -30.06 14.53 -28.09
N PRO A 50 -30.79 13.96 -29.08
CA PRO A 50 -31.40 14.77 -30.12
C PRO A 50 -32.46 15.67 -29.48
N GLN A 51 -32.32 16.99 -29.63
CA GLN A 51 -33.27 17.96 -29.10
C GLN A 51 -34.71 17.66 -29.57
N ALA A 52 -35.56 17.21 -28.66
CA ALA A 52 -37.02 17.16 -28.79
C ALA A 52 -37.67 17.13 -27.39
N PRO A 53 -38.91 17.60 -27.24
CA PRO A 53 -39.32 18.44 -26.11
C PRO A 53 -39.72 17.66 -24.86
N GLU A 54 -39.52 18.31 -23.72
CA GLU A 54 -40.14 18.10 -22.39
C GLU A 54 -41.01 16.86 -22.24
N SER A 55 -40.47 15.79 -21.64
CA SER A 55 -41.26 14.75 -20.95
C SER A 55 -40.38 13.87 -20.06
N GLY A 56 -40.17 14.30 -18.81
CA GLY A 56 -40.18 13.52 -17.56
C GLY A 56 -39.50 12.14 -17.46
N THR A 57 -38.63 11.73 -18.38
CA THR A 57 -38.11 10.35 -18.45
C THR A 57 -36.59 10.26 -18.29
N SER A 58 -35.86 11.38 -18.43
CA SER A 58 -34.39 11.38 -18.30
C SER A 58 -33.92 11.33 -16.84
N ASP A 59 -34.67 11.88 -15.89
CA ASP A 59 -34.33 11.84 -14.45
C ASP A 59 -34.30 10.42 -13.87
N SER A 60 -35.18 9.52 -14.34
CA SER A 60 -35.27 8.16 -13.79
C SER A 60 -34.03 7.32 -14.11
N ARG A 61 -33.43 7.51 -15.30
CA ARG A 61 -32.20 6.78 -15.68
C ARG A 61 -30.96 7.36 -15.01
N ILE A 62 -30.93 8.68 -14.79
CA ILE A 62 -29.84 9.35 -14.07
C ILE A 62 -29.85 8.93 -12.60
N ASN A 63 -31.02 8.85 -11.96
CA ASN A 63 -31.15 8.35 -10.59
C ASN A 63 -30.75 6.87 -10.46
N GLU A 64 -31.10 6.03 -11.43
CA GLU A 64 -30.68 4.61 -11.44
C GLU A 64 -29.16 4.46 -11.58
N VAL A 65 -28.51 5.28 -12.42
CA VAL A 65 -27.05 5.29 -12.52
C VAL A 65 -26.39 5.86 -11.26
N LEU A 66 -26.98 6.87 -10.64
CA LEU A 66 -26.50 7.44 -9.39
C LEU A 66 -26.55 6.42 -8.23
N GLU A 67 -27.64 5.64 -8.14
CA GLU A 67 -27.77 4.54 -7.17
C GLU A 67 -26.72 3.45 -7.40
N VAL A 68 -26.43 3.11 -8.66
CA VAL A 68 -25.39 2.13 -8.99
C VAL A 68 -23.99 2.65 -8.60
N VAL A 69 -23.72 3.94 -8.80
CA VAL A 69 -22.45 4.57 -8.41
C VAL A 69 -22.31 4.65 -6.89
N GLN A 70 -23.34 5.08 -6.16
CA GLN A 70 -23.37 5.06 -4.69
C GLN A 70 -23.21 3.64 -4.13
N GLY A 71 -23.80 2.64 -4.80
CA GLY A 71 -23.64 1.24 -4.46
C GLY A 71 -22.23 0.70 -4.70
N ILE A 72 -21.48 1.24 -5.67
CA ILE A 72 -20.07 0.91 -5.87
C ILE A 72 -19.21 1.56 -4.79
N ASP A 73 -19.48 2.80 -4.42
CA ASP A 73 -18.73 3.54 -3.40
C ASP A 73 -18.82 2.85 -2.03
N THR A 74 -20.04 2.46 -1.63
CA THR A 74 -20.28 1.71 -0.38
C THR A 74 -19.52 0.39 -0.35
N ARG A 75 -19.46 -0.33 -1.48
CA ARG A 75 -18.71 -1.60 -1.57
C ARG A 75 -17.20 -1.38 -1.52
N LEU A 76 -16.72 -0.26 -2.03
CA LEU A 76 -15.30 0.10 -2.03
C LEU A 76 -14.86 0.49 -0.62
N GLU A 77 -15.68 1.23 0.12
CA GLU A 77 -15.49 1.50 1.55
C GLU A 77 -15.51 0.22 2.40
N GLU A 78 -16.42 -0.73 2.11
CA GLU A 78 -16.47 -2.01 2.81
C GLU A 78 -15.21 -2.85 2.54
N LEU A 79 -14.70 -2.85 1.30
CA LEU A 79 -13.46 -3.52 0.93
C LEU A 79 -12.24 -2.87 1.58
N GLU A 80 -12.19 -1.54 1.65
CA GLU A 80 -11.12 -0.82 2.35
C GLU A 80 -11.15 -1.11 3.84
N THR A 81 -12.34 -1.11 4.45
CA THR A 81 -12.53 -1.46 5.87
C THR A 81 -12.10 -2.89 6.15
N ARG A 82 -12.47 -3.84 5.29
CA ARG A 82 -12.03 -5.25 5.41
C ARG A 82 -10.53 -5.38 5.23
N THR A 83 -9.93 -4.64 4.30
CA THR A 83 -8.48 -4.68 4.07
C THR A 83 -7.72 -4.14 5.29
N ARG A 84 -8.14 -2.99 5.82
CA ARG A 84 -7.58 -2.42 7.06
C ARG A 84 -7.79 -3.32 8.27
N ALA A 85 -8.94 -3.99 8.36
CA ALA A 85 -9.20 -4.95 9.43
C ALA A 85 -8.29 -6.19 9.32
N ILE A 86 -8.07 -6.70 8.11
CA ILE A 86 -7.13 -7.79 7.85
C ILE A 86 -5.69 -7.34 8.16
N GLU A 87 -5.29 -6.14 7.77
CA GLU A 87 -3.97 -5.58 8.08
C GLU A 87 -3.76 -5.45 9.58
N ARG A 88 -4.73 -4.89 10.30
CA ARG A 88 -4.69 -4.74 11.77
C ARG A 88 -4.72 -6.09 12.51
N GLU A 89 -5.47 -7.06 12.01
CA GLU A 89 -5.49 -8.44 12.54
C GLU A 89 -4.12 -9.13 12.34
N VAL A 90 -3.43 -8.84 11.23
CA VAL A 90 -2.08 -9.36 10.99
C VAL A 90 -1.03 -8.62 11.83
N GLU A 91 -1.24 -7.34 12.12
CA GLU A 91 -0.33 -6.48 12.90
C GLU A 91 -0.40 -6.75 14.42
N HIS A 92 -1.53 -7.25 14.93
CA HIS A 92 -1.75 -7.59 16.35
C HIS A 92 -1.62 -9.07 16.69
N ARG A 93 -0.93 -9.87 15.86
CA ARG A 93 -0.57 -11.23 16.24
C ARG A 93 0.54 -11.22 17.30
N PRO A 94 0.32 -11.75 18.52
CA PRO A 94 1.39 -11.89 19.52
C PRO A 94 2.55 -12.76 19.00
N GLU A 95 2.27 -13.62 18.02
CA GLU A 95 3.23 -14.42 17.27
C GLU A 95 4.31 -13.57 16.59
N ILE A 96 3.99 -12.35 16.10
CA ILE A 96 4.98 -11.49 15.46
C ILE A 96 5.94 -10.88 16.49
N HIS A 97 5.51 -10.61 17.72
CA HIS A 97 6.40 -10.08 18.75
C HIS A 97 7.44 -11.13 19.19
N GLU A 98 7.03 -12.39 19.36
CA GLU A 98 7.97 -13.48 19.62
C GLU A 98 8.90 -13.72 18.43
N LEU A 99 8.33 -13.70 17.20
CA LEU A 99 9.11 -13.82 15.97
C LEU A 99 10.14 -12.69 15.80
N THR A 100 9.81 -11.47 16.23
CA THR A 100 10.72 -10.31 16.19
C THR A 100 11.99 -10.60 17.01
N LYS A 101 11.84 -11.21 18.19
CA LYS A 101 12.96 -11.61 19.04
C LYS A 101 13.77 -12.75 18.40
N ASP A 102 13.09 -13.78 17.91
CA ASP A 102 13.74 -14.93 17.28
C ASP A 102 14.52 -14.53 16.02
N VAL A 103 13.94 -13.64 15.20
CA VAL A 103 14.59 -13.04 14.02
C VAL A 103 15.85 -12.28 14.44
N PHE A 104 15.79 -11.47 15.49
CA PHE A 104 16.95 -10.73 15.97
C PHE A 104 18.10 -11.65 16.44
N GLU A 105 17.79 -12.76 17.10
CA GLU A 105 18.80 -13.71 17.59
C GLU A 105 19.54 -14.41 16.44
N VAL A 106 18.83 -14.70 15.34
CA VAL A 106 19.42 -15.35 14.16
C VAL A 106 20.05 -14.37 13.17
N LEU A 107 19.87 -13.06 13.33
CA LEU A 107 20.50 -12.08 12.44
C LEU A 107 22.03 -12.04 12.62
N PRO A 108 22.79 -11.86 11.51
CA PRO A 108 24.24 -11.72 11.57
C PRO A 108 24.60 -10.42 12.30
N ASN A 109 25.64 -10.45 13.14
CA ASN A 109 26.15 -9.28 13.86
C ASN A 109 27.30 -8.56 13.12
N VAL A 110 27.47 -8.86 11.84
CA VAL A 110 28.50 -8.28 10.99
C VAL A 110 27.83 -7.69 9.77
N GLU A 111 28.24 -6.48 9.40
CA GLU A 111 27.75 -5.83 8.19
C GLU A 111 28.02 -6.69 6.95
N ILE A 112 26.96 -6.91 6.18
CA ILE A 112 26.97 -7.72 4.97
C ILE A 112 27.68 -7.00 3.81
N GLY A 113 28.47 -7.77 3.05
CA GLY A 113 29.26 -7.28 1.92
C GLY A 113 30.55 -6.56 2.33
N THR A 114 31.08 -6.82 3.53
CA THR A 114 32.34 -6.22 4.01
C THR A 114 33.46 -7.24 4.14
N ARG A 115 34.73 -6.80 4.06
CA ARG A 115 35.90 -7.66 4.35
C ARG A 115 35.85 -8.29 5.76
N LYS A 116 35.15 -7.65 6.71
CA LYS A 116 34.94 -8.19 8.06
C LYS A 116 34.07 -9.45 8.03
N GLN A 117 33.11 -9.51 7.10
CA GLN A 117 32.30 -10.71 6.87
C GLN A 117 33.20 -11.85 6.33
N GLU A 118 33.99 -11.60 5.29
CA GLU A 118 34.87 -12.63 4.72
C GLU A 118 35.88 -13.20 5.73
N ALA A 119 36.41 -12.36 6.62
CA ALA A 119 37.31 -12.78 7.69
C ALA A 119 36.60 -13.66 8.74
N ASN A 120 35.36 -13.34 9.11
CA ASN A 120 34.59 -14.12 10.07
C ASN A 120 33.97 -15.39 9.49
N ALA A 121 33.76 -15.46 8.17
CA ALA A 121 33.29 -16.67 7.49
C ALA A 121 34.24 -17.87 7.71
N SER A 122 35.53 -17.61 7.92
CA SER A 122 36.53 -18.66 8.22
C SER A 122 36.49 -19.17 9.68
N THR A 123 35.81 -18.45 10.57
CA THR A 123 35.62 -18.81 12.00
C THR A 123 34.21 -19.40 12.22
N TRP A 124 33.41 -19.49 11.16
CA TRP A 124 32.04 -19.95 11.22
C TRP A 124 31.98 -21.46 11.51
N SER A 125 31.31 -21.80 12.61
CA SER A 125 30.96 -23.17 12.95
C SER A 125 29.53 -23.43 12.49
N PRO A 126 29.22 -24.55 11.81
CA PRO A 126 27.87 -24.86 11.32
C PRO A 126 26.82 -25.07 12.42
N ASP A 127 27.19 -25.02 13.70
CA ASP A 127 26.26 -25.06 14.85
C ASP A 127 25.68 -23.69 15.25
N GLN A 128 26.18 -22.60 14.65
CA GLN A 128 25.79 -21.26 15.06
C GLN A 128 24.32 -21.00 14.69
N ALA A 129 23.56 -20.49 15.64
CA ALA A 129 22.14 -20.14 15.48
C ALA A 129 21.89 -19.06 14.42
N THR A 130 22.94 -18.39 13.97
CA THR A 130 22.91 -17.19 13.13
C THR A 130 22.93 -17.50 11.63
N VAL A 131 22.07 -16.82 10.87
CA VAL A 131 21.99 -16.88 9.41
C VAL A 131 22.94 -15.84 8.80
N TRP A 132 24.08 -16.31 8.30
CA TRP A 132 25.19 -15.47 7.85
C TRP A 132 24.90 -14.60 6.62
N THR A 133 23.92 -14.99 5.80
CA THR A 133 23.56 -14.29 4.55
C THR A 133 22.80 -12.99 4.83
N GLY A 134 22.10 -12.90 5.97
CA GLY A 134 21.16 -11.82 6.23
C GLY A 134 19.96 -11.83 5.30
N ASP A 135 19.75 -12.91 4.55
CA ASP A 135 18.65 -13.04 3.59
C ASP A 135 17.35 -13.43 4.30
N PRO A 136 16.23 -12.71 4.08
CA PRO A 136 14.95 -13.04 4.71
C PRO A 136 14.44 -14.45 4.40
N GLN A 137 14.78 -15.03 3.25
CA GLN A 137 14.41 -16.40 2.90
C GLN A 137 15.17 -17.41 3.75
N ASP A 138 16.49 -17.23 3.90
CA ASP A 138 17.33 -18.13 4.71
C ASP A 138 16.94 -18.07 6.20
N ILE A 139 16.62 -16.87 6.68
CA ILE A 139 16.08 -16.66 8.04
C ILE A 139 14.74 -17.39 8.20
N GLY A 140 13.84 -17.27 7.22
CA GLY A 140 12.56 -17.98 7.21
C GLY A 140 12.73 -19.50 7.23
N PHE A 141 13.68 -20.04 6.45
CA PHE A 141 13.99 -21.48 6.48
C PHE A 141 14.51 -21.93 7.85
N LYS A 142 15.32 -21.12 8.53
CA LYS A 142 15.85 -21.44 9.86
C LYS A 142 14.77 -21.43 10.94
N LEU A 143 13.87 -20.44 10.89
CA LEU A 143 12.80 -20.25 11.87
C LEU A 143 11.51 -21.00 11.52
N ASN A 144 11.48 -21.72 10.40
CA ASN A 144 10.28 -22.37 9.85
C ASN A 144 9.11 -21.38 9.66
N GLU A 145 9.45 -20.18 9.16
CA GLU A 145 8.53 -19.07 9.01
C GLU A 145 8.52 -18.53 7.58
N SER A 146 7.42 -17.86 7.23
CA SER A 146 7.27 -17.33 5.87
C SER A 146 8.14 -16.08 5.68
N ARG A 147 8.75 -15.94 4.50
CA ARG A 147 9.53 -14.74 4.11
C ARG A 147 8.80 -13.44 4.44
N ARG A 148 7.50 -13.37 4.17
CA ARG A 148 6.65 -12.20 4.44
C ARG A 148 6.56 -11.87 5.93
N ASN A 149 6.50 -12.88 6.80
CA ASN A 149 6.49 -12.67 8.26
C ASN A 149 7.86 -12.21 8.75
N ILE A 150 8.94 -12.75 8.18
CA ILE A 150 10.31 -12.32 8.49
C ILE A 150 10.54 -10.86 8.07
N GLU A 151 10.15 -10.48 6.86
CA GLU A 151 10.26 -9.10 6.37
C GLU A 151 9.50 -8.12 7.29
N LYS A 152 8.29 -8.48 7.72
CA LYS A 152 7.52 -7.68 8.69
C LYS A 152 8.20 -7.58 10.06
N ALA A 153 8.77 -8.68 10.56
CA ALA A 153 9.50 -8.68 11.82
C ALA A 153 10.78 -7.82 11.74
N LEU A 154 11.46 -7.85 10.59
CA LEU A 154 12.65 -7.03 10.33
C LEU A 154 12.30 -5.54 10.22
N GLU A 155 11.23 -5.20 9.50
CA GLU A 155 10.71 -3.84 9.39
C GLU A 155 10.39 -3.28 10.77
N ARG A 156 9.70 -4.07 11.60
CA ARG A 156 9.40 -3.71 12.98
C ARG A 156 10.66 -3.55 13.84
N LEU A 157 11.66 -4.42 13.71
CA LEU A 157 12.94 -4.26 14.40
C LEU A 157 13.65 -2.95 14.02
N MET A 158 13.56 -2.56 12.75
CA MET A 158 14.14 -1.32 12.25
C MET A 158 13.40 -0.10 12.83
N GLU A 159 12.07 -0.11 12.84
CA GLU A 159 11.24 0.98 13.37
C GLU A 159 11.35 1.14 14.90
N ASP A 160 11.21 0.03 15.64
CA ASP A 160 11.09 0.07 17.11
C ASP A 160 12.45 0.21 17.81
N SER A 161 13.51 -0.39 17.26
CA SER A 161 14.78 -0.56 17.99
C SER A 161 15.99 0.11 17.35
N ASN A 162 15.95 0.40 16.03
CA ASN A 162 17.11 0.81 15.24
C ASN A 162 18.34 -0.14 15.39
N LEU A 163 18.16 -1.35 15.94
CA LEU A 163 19.23 -2.33 16.17
C LEU A 163 19.53 -3.17 14.94
N VAL A 164 18.79 -2.99 13.85
CA VAL A 164 18.96 -3.71 12.60
C VAL A 164 19.21 -2.71 11.47
N LYS A 165 20.13 -3.05 10.57
CA LYS A 165 20.33 -2.33 9.31
C LYS A 165 20.13 -3.25 8.14
N SER A 166 19.71 -2.66 7.03
CA SER A 166 19.60 -3.33 5.74
C SER A 166 20.54 -2.71 4.71
N LYS A 167 20.87 -3.50 3.68
CA LYS A 167 21.62 -3.06 2.51
C LYS A 167 21.18 -3.84 1.31
N ASN A 168 20.92 -3.12 0.22
CA ASN A 168 20.64 -3.76 -1.05
C ASN A 168 21.95 -4.20 -1.70
N ILE A 169 22.09 -5.51 -1.95
CA ILE A 169 23.19 -6.10 -2.69
C ILE A 169 22.60 -6.93 -3.83
N ASN A 170 22.92 -6.57 -5.07
CA ASN A 170 22.44 -7.27 -6.28
C ASN A 170 20.91 -7.37 -6.40
N GLY A 171 20.16 -6.40 -5.88
CA GLY A 171 18.69 -6.40 -5.92
C GLY A 171 18.03 -7.13 -4.75
N ASN A 172 18.81 -7.76 -3.87
CA ASN A 172 18.31 -8.39 -2.65
C ASN A 172 18.63 -7.50 -1.44
N GLU A 173 17.65 -7.31 -0.58
CA GLU A 173 17.84 -6.60 0.68
C GLU A 173 18.28 -7.57 1.76
N LEU A 174 19.48 -7.33 2.29
CA LEU A 174 20.12 -8.17 3.30
C LEU A 174 20.22 -7.40 4.61
N TYR A 175 20.02 -8.11 5.71
CA TYR A 175 19.84 -7.53 7.04
C TYR A 175 20.92 -8.01 8.00
N TRP A 176 21.38 -7.15 8.90
CA TRP A 176 22.28 -7.50 10.00
C TRP A 176 21.94 -6.69 11.24
N ARG A 177 22.24 -7.25 12.42
CA ARG A 177 22.10 -6.55 13.70
C ARG A 177 23.34 -5.72 14.01
N LEU A 178 23.11 -4.63 14.73
CA LEU A 178 24.13 -3.80 15.35
C LEU A 178 24.31 -4.28 16.80
N ASP A 179 25.55 -4.50 17.21
CA ASP A 179 25.92 -4.64 18.62
C ASP A 179 26.05 -3.25 19.30
#